data_AF-A0A6G4XHD5-F1
#
_entry.id   AF-A0A6G4XHD5-F1
#
_cell.length_a   1.000
_cell.length_b   1.000
_cell.length_c   1.000
_cell.angle_alpha   90.00
_cell.angle_beta   90.00
_cell.angle_gamma   90.00
#
_symmetry.space_group_name_H-M   'P 1'
#
loop_
_entity.id
_entity.type
_entity.pdbx_description
1 polymer ?
#
loop_
_entity_poly.entity_id
_entity_poly.type
_entity_poly.pdbx_seq_one_letter_code
_entity_poly.pdbx_strand_id
1 'polypeptide(L)'
;MAAIAGAAAGRRGRRRERRRPRPRSARGHRRHAPPSRPHRRADRLRTPHRRARRHRRTVPRQGGAHLPRRTRPQGRGKPGATPRRTARVQAPRPRRPDGPGPLHRRGRRPHRPRTGATLTSLHHTTEGAPSAPPLLLGPSLGTSSALWDGVAPELSATHRVIRFDLPGHGRSPASLIEPGASIGDLAELVVGLADSLGIERFSYAGVSIGGAIGLHLAARHPSRVDRLAVLCSSAHFGDPQRWLDRAALVRRDGLESVAKSAPERWFTPGFTSARLLDDHRTADPQAYAACCDALGAYDLRDQLASITAPTLLVAGREDPATPPAHLRELADAIGDSTLVELPGASHLAVAEAPLPVLAALRGHFDGPADSGMTVRREVLGDAHVDRAQQRQTAFTARFQDFITRYAWGEIWTDDTLSRREHSIVTLTALVAGGHLDELAMHVRAARRNGLTPDEIGAVLLQCAVYVGVPAANSAFAVAQRVLDEG
;
A
#
# COMPACT_ATOMS: atom_id res chain seq x y z
N MET A 1 -58.19 -6.45 -6.98
CA MET A 1 -59.17 -7.50 -7.36
C MET A 1 -58.71 -8.08 -8.70
N ALA A 2 -57.84 -9.08 -8.68
CA ALA A 2 -58.16 -10.52 -8.64
C ALA A 2 -58.43 -11.08 -10.05
N ALA A 3 -57.46 -11.84 -10.57
CA ALA A 3 -57.69 -12.82 -11.62
C ALA A 3 -56.74 -14.01 -11.40
N ILE A 4 -57.32 -15.09 -10.89
CA ILE A 4 -56.78 -16.44 -10.86
C ILE A 4 -57.43 -17.18 -12.04
N ALA A 5 -56.65 -17.89 -12.85
CA ALA A 5 -57.13 -19.02 -13.66
C ALA A 5 -55.95 -19.94 -14.05
N GLY A 6 -55.90 -21.13 -13.45
CA GLY A 6 -55.34 -22.34 -14.07
C GLY A 6 -56.36 -22.95 -15.04
N ALA A 7 -56.20 -24.11 -15.66
CA ALA A 7 -55.15 -25.10 -15.82
C ALA A 7 -55.64 -26.08 -16.93
N ALA A 8 -54.72 -26.77 -17.61
CA ALA A 8 -54.87 -28.08 -18.27
C ALA A 8 -55.90 -28.24 -19.42
N ALA A 9 -55.79 -29.13 -20.42
CA ALA A 9 -54.76 -29.96 -21.02
C ALA A 9 -55.42 -30.61 -22.27
N GLY A 10 -54.68 -30.88 -23.36
CA GLY A 10 -55.24 -31.59 -24.52
C GLY A 10 -54.18 -32.05 -25.54
N ARG A 11 -53.84 -33.34 -25.52
CA ARG A 11 -52.81 -34.02 -26.32
C ARG A 11 -53.19 -34.24 -27.79
N ARG A 12 -52.17 -34.24 -28.68
CA ARG A 12 -51.87 -35.14 -29.83
C ARG A 12 -50.75 -34.47 -30.65
N GLY A 13 -49.65 -35.03 -31.14
CA GLY A 13 -49.06 -36.37 -31.21
C GLY A 13 -48.04 -36.38 -32.36
N ARG A 14 -46.91 -37.12 -32.22
CA ARG A 14 -45.85 -37.46 -33.23
C ARG A 14 -44.81 -36.33 -33.47
N ARG A 15 -43.48 -36.52 -33.46
CA ARG A 15 -42.60 -37.64 -33.91
C ARG A 15 -41.32 -37.80 -33.05
N ARG A 16 -40.82 -39.05 -33.10
CA ARG A 16 -39.60 -39.72 -32.56
C ARG A 16 -38.26 -39.03 -32.95
N GLU A 17 -37.25 -38.92 -32.06
CA GLU A 17 -36.21 -39.92 -31.65
C GLU A 17 -35.12 -40.11 -32.77
N ARG A 18 -33.80 -39.84 -32.62
CA ARG A 18 -32.72 -40.58 -31.91
C ARG A 18 -31.36 -39.83 -32.09
N ARG A 19 -30.56 -39.55 -31.05
CA ARG A 19 -29.38 -40.27 -30.46
C ARG A 19 -28.16 -40.56 -31.39
N ARG A 20 -27.04 -39.81 -31.13
CA ARG A 20 -25.56 -40.10 -30.95
C ARG A 20 -24.89 -41.32 -31.67
N PRO A 21 -23.53 -41.56 -31.73
CA PRO A 21 -22.34 -40.98 -31.04
C PRO A 21 -21.01 -40.87 -31.86
N ARG A 22 -19.88 -40.57 -31.16
CA ARG A 22 -18.43 -40.52 -31.54
C ARG A 22 -17.87 -41.78 -32.26
N PRO A 23 -16.59 -41.72 -32.72
CA PRO A 23 -15.61 -42.76 -32.33
C PRO A 23 -14.19 -42.27 -31.94
N ARG A 24 -13.37 -43.21 -31.43
CA ARG A 24 -12.01 -43.11 -30.85
C ARG A 24 -11.03 -44.08 -31.54
N SER A 25 -9.73 -43.73 -31.57
CA SER A 25 -8.48 -44.58 -31.60
C SER A 25 -8.20 -45.43 -32.87
N ALA A 26 -6.96 -45.83 -33.27
CA ALA A 26 -5.66 -46.00 -32.60
C ALA A 26 -4.45 -46.13 -33.59
N ARG A 27 -3.22 -45.88 -33.06
CA ARG A 27 -1.86 -46.47 -33.30
C ARG A 27 -1.21 -46.58 -34.71
N GLY A 28 0.08 -46.21 -34.80
CA GLY A 28 1.05 -46.71 -35.79
C GLY A 28 2.38 -45.95 -35.90
N HIS A 29 3.49 -46.61 -35.57
CA HIS A 29 4.90 -46.14 -35.52
C HIS A 29 5.58 -45.75 -36.87
N ARG A 30 6.52 -44.77 -36.84
CA ARG A 30 8.00 -44.85 -37.11
C ARG A 30 8.58 -43.61 -37.85
N ARG A 31 9.61 -43.01 -37.20
CA ARG A 31 10.84 -42.31 -37.65
C ARG A 31 10.95 -41.78 -39.10
N HIS A 32 11.29 -40.50 -39.27
CA HIS A 32 12.49 -40.00 -39.98
C HIS A 32 12.68 -38.48 -39.77
N ALA A 33 13.95 -38.06 -39.72
CA ALA A 33 14.45 -36.70 -39.45
C ALA A 33 14.35 -35.75 -40.69
N PRO A 34 14.67 -34.44 -40.57
CA PRO A 34 14.01 -33.36 -41.34
C PRO A 34 14.72 -32.98 -42.65
N PRO A 35 14.04 -32.26 -43.57
CA PRO A 35 14.71 -31.58 -44.66
C PRO A 35 14.97 -30.09 -44.38
N SER A 36 16.17 -29.73 -44.79
CA SER A 36 16.88 -28.45 -44.79
C SER A 36 16.15 -27.32 -45.55
N ARG A 37 16.28 -26.10 -45.03
CA ARG A 37 15.92 -24.84 -45.72
C ARG A 37 16.79 -24.62 -46.97
N PRO A 38 16.24 -23.99 -48.03
CA PRO A 38 17.08 -23.31 -49.01
C PRO A 38 16.83 -21.80 -49.10
N HIS A 39 17.88 -21.13 -49.59
CA HIS A 39 17.96 -19.79 -50.18
C HIS A 39 18.05 -18.54 -49.30
N ARG A 40 19.31 -18.18 -49.03
CA ARG A 40 19.79 -16.79 -48.97
C ARG A 40 19.83 -16.21 -50.40
N ARG A 41 19.26 -15.01 -50.59
CA ARG A 41 19.73 -14.03 -51.59
C ARG A 41 20.30 -12.84 -50.84
N ALA A 42 21.53 -12.50 -51.21
CA ALA A 42 22.30 -11.39 -50.69
C ALA A 42 22.15 -10.20 -51.63
N ASP A 43 21.99 -9.02 -51.05
CA ASP A 43 22.35 -7.75 -51.69
C ASP A 43 22.70 -6.76 -50.58
N ARG A 44 23.99 -6.55 -50.31
CA ARG A 44 24.51 -5.30 -49.74
C ARG A 44 25.91 -5.03 -50.27
N LEU A 45 26.00 -3.88 -50.93
CA LEU A 45 27.17 -3.28 -51.54
C LEU A 45 28.16 -2.77 -50.47
N ARG A 46 29.43 -3.14 -50.69
CA ARG A 46 30.70 -2.42 -50.47
C ARG A 46 30.78 -1.29 -49.42
N THR A 47 31.71 -1.47 -48.48
CA THR A 47 32.53 -0.39 -47.88
C THR A 47 34.00 -0.82 -47.84
N PRO A 48 34.97 0.02 -48.26
CA PRO A 48 36.39 -0.26 -48.05
C PRO A 48 36.95 0.45 -46.80
N HIS A 49 37.91 -0.22 -46.17
CA HIS A 49 38.72 0.22 -45.05
C HIS A 49 39.48 1.55 -45.28
N ARG A 50 39.60 2.38 -44.23
CA ARG A 50 40.89 3.00 -43.85
C ARG A 50 40.93 3.58 -42.42
N ARG A 51 41.86 3.03 -41.63
CA ARG A 51 42.75 3.67 -40.63
C ARG A 51 42.16 4.64 -39.58
N ALA A 52 42.01 4.15 -38.35
CA ALA A 52 42.01 4.98 -37.15
C ALA A 52 43.43 5.12 -36.60
N ARG A 53 44.01 6.33 -36.71
CA ARG A 53 45.23 6.73 -35.98
C ARG A 53 44.86 7.10 -34.55
N ARG A 54 45.57 6.51 -33.59
CA ARG A 54 45.60 6.92 -32.19
C ARG A 54 46.19 8.32 -32.08
N HIS A 55 45.43 9.28 -31.52
CA HIS A 55 46.00 10.47 -30.91
C HIS A 55 45.71 10.44 -29.41
N ARG A 56 46.79 10.21 -28.63
CA ARG A 56 46.88 10.58 -27.22
C ARG A 56 46.68 12.10 -27.13
N ARG A 57 45.68 12.55 -26.38
CA ARG A 57 45.64 13.93 -25.87
C ARG A 57 46.00 13.91 -24.39
N THR A 58 47.12 14.55 -24.14
CA THR A 58 47.68 14.99 -22.86
C THR A 58 46.72 15.95 -22.16
N VAL A 59 46.51 15.72 -20.86
CA VAL A 59 45.85 16.66 -19.93
C VAL A 59 46.94 17.53 -19.30
N PRO A 60 46.87 18.88 -19.35
CA PRO A 60 47.78 19.72 -18.60
C PRO A 60 47.25 19.97 -17.18
N ARG A 61 48.16 19.79 -16.20
CA ARG A 61 48.02 20.24 -14.82
C ARG A 61 48.27 21.76 -14.75
N GLN A 62 47.39 22.49 -14.06
CA GLN A 62 47.64 23.75 -13.36
C GLN A 62 46.94 23.59 -11.99
N GLY A 63 47.55 23.69 -10.81
CA GLY A 63 48.32 24.84 -10.27
C GLY A 63 47.32 25.99 -10.05
N GLY A 64 46.75 26.27 -8.89
CA GLY A 64 47.28 26.29 -7.53
C GLY A 64 47.33 27.76 -7.07
N ALA A 65 46.25 28.29 -6.47
CA ALA A 65 46.27 29.60 -5.80
C ALA A 65 45.13 29.78 -4.78
N HIS A 66 45.54 29.85 -3.51
CA HIS A 66 45.07 30.69 -2.40
C HIS A 66 43.59 31.09 -2.24
N LEU A 67 42.98 30.56 -1.17
CA LEU A 67 41.88 31.18 -0.42
C LEU A 67 42.44 31.82 0.87
N PRO A 68 42.07 33.06 1.25
CA PRO A 68 42.48 33.62 2.53
C PRO A 68 41.54 33.20 3.67
N ARG A 69 42.15 32.66 4.73
CA ARG A 69 41.54 32.45 6.05
C ARG A 69 41.23 33.80 6.70
N ARG A 70 39.98 34.03 7.11
CA ARG A 70 39.62 35.11 8.04
C ARG A 70 39.79 34.67 9.48
N THR A 71 40.51 35.51 10.21
CA THR A 71 40.93 35.44 11.60
C THR A 71 39.78 35.76 12.57
N ARG A 72 39.78 35.05 13.71
CA ARG A 72 39.06 35.43 14.94
C ARG A 72 39.79 36.57 15.67
N PRO A 73 39.08 37.37 16.47
CA PRO A 73 39.65 37.89 17.71
C PRO A 73 38.80 37.52 18.95
N GLN A 74 39.49 37.05 20.00
CA GLN A 74 39.16 37.22 21.42
C GLN A 74 39.69 38.62 21.83
N GLY A 75 39.20 39.41 22.78
CA GLY A 75 38.10 39.33 23.74
C GLY A 75 38.18 40.53 24.72
N ARG A 76 37.38 40.44 25.80
CA ARG A 76 37.38 41.19 27.09
C ARG A 76 36.55 42.48 27.23
N GLY A 77 35.72 42.50 28.28
CA GLY A 77 35.30 43.71 29.01
C GLY A 77 33.85 43.75 29.54
N LYS A 78 33.60 43.26 30.77
CA LYS A 78 32.44 43.58 31.64
C LYS A 78 32.68 44.93 32.36
N PRO A 79 31.68 45.67 32.89
CA PRO A 79 30.98 45.40 34.19
C PRO A 79 29.46 45.78 34.14
N GLY A 80 28.54 45.49 35.09
CA GLY A 80 28.45 44.91 36.44
C GLY A 80 26.97 44.57 36.75
N ALA A 81 26.66 43.50 37.49
CA ALA A 81 26.25 43.47 38.92
C ALA A 81 24.93 44.22 39.28
N THR A 82 23.76 43.54 39.27
CA THR A 82 22.97 43.00 40.42
C THR A 82 21.81 43.93 40.92
N PRO A 83 20.89 43.51 41.82
CA PRO A 83 19.68 42.71 41.50
C PRO A 83 18.40 43.26 42.19
N ARG A 84 17.18 42.93 41.74
CA ARG A 84 15.99 43.04 42.63
C ARG A 84 14.94 41.95 42.45
N ARG A 85 14.76 41.21 43.56
CA ARG A 85 13.60 40.43 44.00
C ARG A 85 12.32 41.26 43.93
N THR A 86 11.19 40.63 43.61
CA THR A 86 9.89 40.75 44.30
C THR A 86 9.04 39.55 43.86
N ALA A 87 8.79 38.59 44.74
CA ALA A 87 7.70 38.55 45.72
C ALA A 87 6.35 38.13 45.10
N ARG A 88 6.07 36.85 45.35
CA ARG A 88 4.80 36.14 45.30
C ARG A 88 3.71 36.93 46.06
N VAL A 89 2.57 37.21 45.44
CA VAL A 89 1.34 37.60 46.15
C VAL A 89 0.18 36.78 45.59
N GLN A 90 -0.34 35.89 46.44
CA GLN A 90 -1.60 35.18 46.24
C GLN A 90 -2.74 36.15 46.54
N ALA A 91 -3.71 36.24 45.62
CA ALA A 91 -4.98 36.91 45.89
C ALA A 91 -5.98 35.92 46.54
N PRO A 92 -6.73 36.33 47.58
CA PRO A 92 -7.66 35.46 48.29
C PRO A 92 -9.00 35.34 47.54
N ARG A 93 -9.55 34.11 47.47
CA ARG A 93 -10.92 33.86 47.02
C ARG A 93 -11.91 34.01 48.19
N PRO A 94 -13.11 34.56 47.97
CA PRO A 94 -14.09 34.77 49.03
C PRO A 94 -14.81 33.47 49.40
N ARG A 95 -15.07 33.30 50.71
CA ARG A 95 -15.91 32.26 51.32
C ARG A 95 -17.38 32.69 51.30
N ARG A 96 -18.29 31.73 51.07
CA ARG A 96 -19.73 31.75 51.44
C ARG A 96 -20.26 30.30 51.49
N PRO A 97 -21.37 30.01 52.19
CA PRO A 97 -21.37 29.29 53.47
C PRO A 97 -22.01 27.88 53.42
N ASP A 98 -21.90 27.18 54.55
CA ASP A 98 -22.42 25.83 54.84
C ASP A 98 -23.96 25.73 54.79
N GLY A 99 -24.45 24.59 54.28
CA GLY A 99 -25.83 24.09 54.41
C GLY A 99 -26.06 22.78 53.63
N PRO A 100 -26.90 21.82 54.09
CA PRO A 100 -26.59 20.38 53.95
C PRO A 100 -27.47 19.55 52.97
N GLY A 101 -26.88 18.46 52.46
CA GLY A 101 -27.55 17.20 52.07
C GLY A 101 -27.41 16.78 50.58
N PRO A 102 -27.64 15.50 50.20
CA PRO A 102 -27.65 14.25 50.95
C PRO A 102 -26.76 13.13 50.35
N LEU A 103 -26.70 12.04 51.10
CA LEU A 103 -25.95 10.77 50.91
C LEU A 103 -25.98 10.18 49.49
N HIS A 104 -24.80 9.92 48.93
CA HIS A 104 -24.63 8.92 47.87
C HIS A 104 -23.44 7.96 48.08
N ARG A 105 -23.77 6.70 47.81
CA ARG A 105 -23.06 5.44 47.94
C ARG A 105 -21.57 5.46 47.60
N ARG A 106 -20.81 4.74 48.43
CA ARG A 106 -19.41 4.32 48.24
C ARG A 106 -19.19 3.70 46.85
N GLY A 107 -18.49 4.41 45.97
CA GLY A 107 -17.84 3.83 44.78
C GLY A 107 -16.41 3.42 45.12
N ARG A 108 -16.07 2.15 44.87
CA ARG A 108 -14.70 1.62 44.96
C ARG A 108 -13.78 2.42 44.04
N ARG A 109 -12.68 2.95 44.59
CA ARG A 109 -11.58 3.51 43.79
C ARG A 109 -10.93 2.37 42.99
N PRO A 110 -10.71 2.50 41.67
CA PRO A 110 -9.93 1.50 40.94
C PRO A 110 -8.48 1.52 41.44
N HIS A 111 -7.98 0.33 41.72
CA HIS A 111 -6.64 0.05 42.19
C HIS A 111 -5.64 0.47 41.11
N ARG A 112 -4.77 1.45 41.39
CA ARG A 112 -3.56 1.65 40.58
C ARG A 112 -2.66 0.43 40.76
N PRO A 113 -2.28 -0.32 39.71
CA PRO A 113 -1.22 -1.31 39.83
C PRO A 113 0.10 -0.60 40.08
N ARG A 114 0.90 -1.18 40.97
CA ARG A 114 2.26 -0.75 41.30
C ARG A 114 3.14 -0.80 40.05
N THR A 115 3.87 0.29 39.81
CA THR A 115 5.02 0.37 38.92
C THR A 115 6.06 -0.71 39.26
N GLY A 116 6.48 -1.51 38.28
CA GLY A 116 7.68 -2.37 38.42
C GLY A 116 7.73 -3.70 37.67
N ALA A 117 6.79 -4.03 36.78
CA ALA A 117 7.03 -5.05 35.76
C ALA A 117 7.17 -4.31 34.42
N THR A 118 8.33 -4.40 33.78
CA THR A 118 8.46 -4.06 32.36
C THR A 118 7.43 -4.92 31.65
N LEU A 119 6.33 -4.32 31.17
CA LEU A 119 5.43 -5.02 30.25
C LEU A 119 6.27 -5.37 29.03
N THR A 120 6.71 -6.62 28.94
CA THR A 120 7.42 -7.11 27.76
C THR A 120 6.43 -7.03 26.62
N SER A 121 6.62 -6.06 25.73
CA SER A 121 5.81 -5.83 24.54
C SER A 121 6.56 -6.33 23.32
N LEU A 122 5.85 -6.51 22.21
CA LEU A 122 6.47 -6.75 20.90
C LEU A 122 7.50 -5.66 20.60
N HIS A 123 8.67 -6.08 20.12
CA HIS A 123 9.63 -5.16 19.53
C HIS A 123 8.98 -4.51 18.31
N HIS A 124 9.17 -3.21 18.16
CA HIS A 124 8.66 -2.45 17.04
C HIS A 124 9.57 -1.29 16.66
N THR A 125 9.45 -0.83 15.43
CA THR A 125 9.98 0.45 14.95
C THR A 125 8.83 1.40 14.63
N THR A 126 9.11 2.70 14.63
CA THR A 126 8.14 3.73 14.24
C THR A 126 8.78 4.70 13.27
N GLU A 127 8.07 5.00 12.19
CA GLU A 127 8.44 5.95 11.13
C GLU A 127 7.26 6.89 10.85
N GLY A 128 7.54 8.08 10.33
CA GLY A 128 6.53 9.11 10.03
C GLY A 128 6.19 10.01 11.21
N ALA A 129 5.32 11.01 10.97
CA ALA A 129 4.96 12.00 11.97
C ALA A 129 4.12 11.37 13.11
N PRO A 130 4.41 11.64 14.40
CA PRO A 130 3.64 11.06 15.52
C PRO A 130 2.14 11.39 15.52
N SER A 131 1.76 12.49 14.87
CA SER A 131 0.37 12.95 14.72
C SER A 131 -0.34 12.38 13.47
N ALA A 132 0.38 11.69 12.58
CA ALA A 132 -0.21 11.08 11.39
C ALA A 132 -1.07 9.85 11.77
N PRO A 133 -2.04 9.45 10.93
CA PRO A 133 -2.85 8.27 11.17
C PRO A 133 -1.98 7.02 11.40
N PRO A 134 -2.23 6.23 12.47
CA PRO A 134 -1.41 5.07 12.79
C PRO A 134 -1.71 3.88 11.86
N LEU A 135 -0.64 3.29 11.32
CA LEU A 135 -0.67 2.11 10.47
C LEU A 135 0.27 1.04 11.05
N LEU A 136 -0.30 -0.06 11.52
CA LEU A 136 0.45 -1.20 12.04
C LEU A 136 0.72 -2.23 10.94
N LEU A 137 1.96 -2.72 10.85
CA LEU A 137 2.42 -3.66 9.82
C LEU A 137 2.90 -4.96 10.45
N GLY A 138 2.17 -6.05 10.19
CA GLY A 138 2.43 -7.40 10.69
C GLY A 138 3.25 -8.26 9.71
N PRO A 139 4.30 -8.97 10.18
CA PRO A 139 5.17 -9.77 9.32
C PRO A 139 4.57 -11.15 9.03
N SER A 140 5.26 -11.93 8.17
CA SER A 140 4.96 -13.33 7.91
C SER A 140 5.70 -14.25 8.90
N LEU A 141 5.22 -15.49 9.07
CA LEU A 141 5.87 -16.49 9.93
C LEU A 141 7.31 -16.76 9.44
N GLY A 142 8.28 -16.70 10.35
CA GLY A 142 9.69 -16.84 10.03
C GLY A 142 10.35 -15.58 9.45
N THR A 143 9.68 -14.42 9.49
CA THR A 143 10.26 -13.15 9.05
C THR A 143 10.26 -12.13 10.19
N SER A 144 10.80 -10.93 9.94
CA SER A 144 10.81 -9.80 10.87
C SER A 144 10.13 -8.58 10.25
N SER A 145 10.12 -7.45 10.98
CA SER A 145 9.73 -6.13 10.47
C SER A 145 10.47 -5.71 9.19
N ALA A 146 11.62 -6.33 8.89
CA ALA A 146 12.37 -6.13 7.64
C ALA A 146 11.58 -6.54 6.38
N LEU A 147 10.54 -7.38 6.51
CA LEU A 147 9.65 -7.74 5.41
C LEU A 147 9.04 -6.50 4.73
N TRP A 148 8.88 -5.41 5.48
CA TRP A 148 8.27 -4.17 5.03
C TRP A 148 9.28 -3.09 4.61
N ASP A 149 10.58 -3.38 4.55
CA ASP A 149 11.62 -2.36 4.26
C ASP A 149 11.43 -1.66 2.91
N GLY A 150 10.90 -2.37 1.91
CA GLY A 150 10.66 -1.83 0.57
C GLY A 150 9.43 -0.93 0.43
N VAL A 151 8.59 -0.80 1.46
CA VAL A 151 7.29 -0.10 1.40
C VAL A 151 7.00 0.80 2.60
N ALA A 152 7.49 0.47 3.80
CA ALA A 152 7.21 1.25 5.00
C ALA A 152 7.72 2.69 4.96
N PRO A 153 8.93 3.00 4.43
CA PRO A 153 9.38 4.39 4.30
C PRO A 153 8.42 5.24 3.45
N GLU A 154 7.89 4.66 2.37
CA GLU A 154 6.96 5.32 1.46
C GLU A 154 5.57 5.55 2.07
N LEU A 155 5.09 4.61 2.88
CA LEU A 155 3.84 4.77 3.63
C LEU A 155 3.99 5.79 4.77
N SER A 156 5.22 5.96 5.31
CA SER A 156 5.50 6.89 6.41
C SER A 156 5.37 8.37 6.02
N ALA A 157 5.27 8.67 4.73
CA ALA A 157 4.98 10.00 4.21
C ALA A 157 3.59 10.50 4.65
N THR A 158 2.60 9.61 4.74
CA THR A 158 1.22 9.95 5.11
C THR A 158 0.77 9.32 6.43
N HIS A 159 1.46 8.30 6.92
CA HIS A 159 1.07 7.54 8.11
C HIS A 159 2.17 7.54 9.18
N ARG A 160 1.75 7.39 10.44
CA ARG A 160 2.63 6.93 11.50
C ARG A 160 2.73 5.42 11.37
N VAL A 161 3.81 4.92 10.77
CA VAL A 161 3.98 3.50 10.49
C VAL A 161 4.63 2.82 11.68
N ILE A 162 3.99 1.76 12.21
CA ILE A 162 4.51 0.91 13.28
C ILE A 162 4.74 -0.49 12.71
N ARG A 163 5.99 -0.92 12.62
CA ARG A 163 6.33 -2.30 12.22
C ARG A 163 6.71 -3.09 13.46
N PHE A 164 6.16 -4.28 13.63
CA PHE A 164 6.48 -5.12 14.78
C PHE A 164 7.04 -6.48 14.37
N ASP A 165 7.76 -7.11 15.29
CA ASP A 165 8.20 -8.49 15.16
C ASP A 165 7.26 -9.43 15.93
N LEU A 166 6.94 -10.60 15.37
CA LEU A 166 6.20 -11.66 16.09
C LEU A 166 7.01 -12.18 17.30
N PRO A 167 6.37 -12.77 18.33
CA PRO A 167 7.07 -13.45 19.40
C PRO A 167 8.15 -14.41 18.90
N GLY A 168 9.37 -14.28 19.45
CA GLY A 168 10.54 -15.09 19.07
C GLY A 168 11.04 -14.86 17.63
N HIS A 169 10.54 -13.85 16.94
CA HIS A 169 11.04 -13.42 15.63
C HIS A 169 11.74 -12.08 15.76
N GLY A 170 12.70 -11.82 14.87
CA GLY A 170 13.45 -10.56 14.87
C GLY A 170 14.03 -10.25 16.25
N ARG A 171 13.50 -9.21 16.91
CA ARG A 171 13.94 -8.78 18.25
C ARG A 171 12.86 -8.92 19.33
N SER A 172 11.69 -9.46 19.00
CA SER A 172 10.62 -9.72 19.97
C SER A 172 10.98 -10.92 20.85
N PRO A 173 10.82 -10.83 22.19
CA PRO A 173 11.10 -11.94 23.08
C PRO A 173 10.27 -13.19 22.76
N ALA A 174 10.89 -14.38 22.82
CA ALA A 174 10.20 -15.65 22.61
C ALA A 174 9.17 -15.94 23.72
N SER A 175 9.41 -15.46 24.94
CA SER A 175 8.52 -15.62 26.11
C SER A 175 7.16 -14.91 26.00
N LEU A 176 6.88 -14.25 24.86
CA LEU A 176 5.59 -13.63 24.59
C LEU A 176 4.56 -14.63 24.05
N ILE A 177 4.98 -15.85 23.71
CA ILE A 177 4.10 -16.90 23.21
C ILE A 177 4.47 -18.24 23.84
N GLU A 178 3.45 -19.05 24.10
CA GLU A 178 3.59 -20.39 24.67
C GLU A 178 3.01 -21.44 23.72
N PRO A 179 3.41 -22.72 23.82
CA PRO A 179 2.80 -23.81 23.05
C PRO A 179 1.28 -23.85 23.19
N GLY A 180 0.57 -24.11 22.09
CA GLY A 180 -0.88 -24.11 22.03
C GLY A 180 -1.53 -22.72 21.92
N ALA A 181 -0.73 -21.66 21.71
CA ALA A 181 -1.24 -20.32 21.41
C ALA A 181 -2.17 -20.31 20.20
N SER A 182 -3.06 -19.32 20.17
CA SER A 182 -4.01 -19.05 19.09
C SER A 182 -3.65 -17.76 18.34
N ILE A 183 -4.27 -17.54 17.17
CA ILE A 183 -4.20 -16.24 16.48
C ILE A 183 -4.81 -15.13 17.35
N GLY A 184 -5.77 -15.45 18.22
CA GLY A 184 -6.33 -14.49 19.17
C GLY A 184 -5.28 -13.98 20.16
N ASP A 185 -4.44 -14.87 20.70
CA ASP A 185 -3.35 -14.47 21.61
C ASP A 185 -2.36 -13.53 20.92
N LEU A 186 -2.02 -13.81 19.65
CA LEU A 186 -1.19 -12.92 18.84
C LEU A 186 -1.87 -11.56 18.56
N ALA A 187 -3.18 -11.56 18.33
CA ALA A 187 -3.95 -10.33 18.15
C ALA A 187 -3.98 -9.47 19.43
N GLU A 188 -4.12 -10.08 20.61
CA GLU A 188 -4.04 -9.36 21.89
C GLU A 188 -2.67 -8.72 22.12
N LEU A 189 -1.57 -9.35 21.65
CA LEU A 189 -0.25 -8.71 21.68
C LEU A 189 -0.18 -7.45 20.80
N VAL A 190 -0.86 -7.45 19.65
CA VAL A 190 -0.95 -6.26 18.78
C VAL A 190 -1.80 -5.17 19.43
N VAL A 191 -2.92 -5.53 20.07
CA VAL A 191 -3.74 -4.60 20.86
C VAL A 191 -2.92 -4.00 22.00
N GLY A 192 -2.20 -4.82 22.76
CA GLY A 192 -1.33 -4.36 23.85
C GLY A 192 -0.20 -3.45 23.36
N LEU A 193 0.38 -3.73 22.20
CA LEU A 193 1.33 -2.82 21.55
C LEU A 193 0.68 -1.47 21.22
N ALA A 194 -0.49 -1.46 20.58
CA ALA A 194 -1.21 -0.23 20.25
C ALA A 194 -1.55 0.58 21.51
N ASP A 195 -2.04 -0.07 22.56
CA ASP A 195 -2.34 0.55 23.85
C ASP A 195 -1.09 1.18 24.49
N SER A 196 0.06 0.49 24.45
CA SER A 196 1.33 1.01 24.98
C SER A 196 1.81 2.28 24.26
N LEU A 197 1.38 2.46 23.01
CA LEU A 197 1.69 3.62 22.17
C LEU A 197 0.62 4.71 22.22
N GLY A 198 -0.43 4.52 23.02
CA GLY A 198 -1.58 5.42 23.13
C GLY A 198 -2.46 5.43 21.88
N ILE A 199 -2.48 4.35 21.11
CA ILE A 199 -3.21 4.25 19.85
C ILE A 199 -4.54 3.51 20.09
N GLU A 200 -5.64 4.27 20.12
CA GLU A 200 -6.99 3.72 20.31
C GLU A 200 -7.54 3.09 19.03
N ARG A 201 -7.31 3.69 17.86
CA ARG A 201 -7.78 3.17 16.56
C ARG A 201 -6.68 3.27 15.52
N PHE A 202 -6.54 2.26 14.67
CA PHE A 202 -5.46 2.15 13.68
C PHE A 202 -5.86 1.43 12.40
N SER A 203 -5.18 1.76 11.31
CA SER A 203 -5.14 0.93 10.11
C SER A 203 -4.15 -0.21 10.30
N TYR A 204 -4.40 -1.35 9.65
CA TYR A 204 -3.56 -2.54 9.80
C TYR A 204 -3.28 -3.19 8.44
N ALA A 205 -2.04 -3.58 8.19
CA ALA A 205 -1.67 -4.46 7.08
C ALA A 205 -0.87 -5.66 7.58
N GLY A 206 -1.15 -6.86 7.08
CA GLY A 206 -0.45 -8.06 7.52
C GLY A 206 -0.24 -9.08 6.40
N VAL A 207 0.92 -9.74 6.43
CA VAL A 207 1.27 -10.82 5.49
C VAL A 207 1.08 -12.19 6.13
N SER A 208 0.40 -13.13 5.47
CA SER A 208 0.28 -14.52 5.94
C SER A 208 -0.29 -14.62 7.36
N ILE A 209 0.43 -15.16 8.35
CA ILE A 209 0.00 -15.12 9.76
C ILE A 209 -0.32 -13.70 10.24
N GLY A 210 0.43 -12.69 9.79
CA GLY A 210 0.12 -11.28 10.06
C GLY A 210 -1.23 -10.86 9.50
N GLY A 211 -1.62 -11.39 8.35
CA GLY A 211 -2.96 -11.19 7.76
C GLY A 211 -4.06 -11.88 8.57
N ALA A 212 -3.81 -13.08 9.10
CA ALA A 212 -4.73 -13.80 9.98
C ALA A 212 -4.96 -13.03 11.30
N ILE A 213 -3.89 -12.46 11.86
CA ILE A 213 -4.00 -11.55 13.01
C ILE A 213 -4.88 -10.35 12.66
N GLY A 214 -4.68 -9.73 11.49
CA GLY A 214 -5.48 -8.60 11.02
C GLY A 214 -6.97 -8.94 10.85
N LEU A 215 -7.28 -10.09 10.26
CA LEU A 215 -8.66 -10.60 10.15
C LEU A 215 -9.29 -10.83 11.53
N HIS A 216 -8.54 -11.44 12.45
CA HIS A 216 -9.00 -11.66 13.82
C HIS A 216 -9.27 -10.33 14.56
N LEU A 217 -8.35 -9.36 14.43
CA LEU A 217 -8.51 -8.02 14.98
C LEU A 217 -9.77 -7.34 14.43
N ALA A 218 -9.99 -7.37 13.12
CA ALA A 218 -11.14 -6.71 12.51
C ALA A 218 -12.48 -7.39 12.88
N ALA A 219 -12.48 -8.70 13.10
CA ALA A 219 -13.68 -9.44 13.51
C ALA A 219 -14.00 -9.28 15.00
N ARG A 220 -12.98 -9.26 15.87
CA ARG A 220 -13.16 -9.25 17.35
C ARG A 220 -13.02 -7.88 18.00
N HIS A 221 -12.28 -6.99 17.36
CA HIS A 221 -12.02 -5.62 17.81
C HIS A 221 -12.39 -4.60 16.71
N PRO A 222 -13.63 -4.63 16.17
CA PRO A 222 -14.00 -3.81 15.00
C PRO A 222 -13.88 -2.29 15.27
N SER A 223 -13.98 -1.85 16.53
CA SER A 223 -13.78 -0.44 16.89
C SER A 223 -12.30 0.01 16.83
N ARG A 224 -11.36 -0.93 16.88
CA ARG A 224 -9.92 -0.66 16.87
C ARG A 224 -9.35 -0.56 15.46
N VAL A 225 -9.96 -1.24 14.49
CA VAL A 225 -9.46 -1.31 13.11
C VAL A 225 -10.20 -0.31 12.22
N ASP A 226 -9.47 0.66 11.66
CA ASP A 226 -10.02 1.63 10.71
C ASP A 226 -10.11 1.07 9.29
N ARG A 227 -8.98 0.59 8.75
CA ARG A 227 -8.86 -0.08 7.46
C ARG A 227 -7.95 -1.30 7.59
N LEU A 228 -8.26 -2.35 6.83
CA LEU A 228 -7.53 -3.61 6.87
C LEU A 228 -6.90 -3.93 5.50
N ALA A 229 -5.64 -4.33 5.46
CA ALA A 229 -5.02 -4.96 4.30
C ALA A 229 -4.49 -6.36 4.65
N VAL A 230 -4.90 -7.36 3.87
CA VAL A 230 -4.52 -8.77 4.05
C VAL A 230 -3.75 -9.23 2.83
N LEU A 231 -2.47 -9.53 3.02
CA LEU A 231 -1.57 -9.91 1.94
C LEU A 231 -1.20 -11.39 2.07
N CYS A 232 -1.31 -12.16 1.00
CA CYS A 232 -0.90 -13.56 0.91
C CYS A 232 -1.24 -14.37 2.19
N SER A 233 -2.52 -14.41 2.54
CA SER A 233 -3.05 -14.96 3.79
C SER A 233 -4.37 -15.70 3.55
N SER A 234 -5.08 -16.06 4.61
CA SER A 234 -6.30 -16.86 4.55
C SER A 234 -7.16 -16.74 5.81
N ALA A 235 -8.43 -17.14 5.72
CA ALA A 235 -9.32 -17.38 6.87
C ALA A 235 -9.04 -18.70 7.60
N HIS A 236 -8.33 -19.64 6.95
CA HIS A 236 -7.92 -20.95 7.46
C HIS A 236 -6.68 -21.42 6.69
N PHE A 237 -5.78 -22.22 7.28
CA PHE A 237 -4.54 -22.62 6.63
C PHE A 237 -4.51 -24.09 6.18
N GLY A 238 -5.65 -24.58 5.68
CA GLY A 238 -5.79 -25.94 5.17
C GLY A 238 -5.82 -26.99 6.28
N ASP A 239 -5.21 -28.14 6.04
CA ASP A 239 -5.16 -29.27 6.99
C ASP A 239 -4.38 -28.90 8.27
N PRO A 240 -5.03 -28.83 9.44
CA PRO A 240 -4.38 -28.53 10.73
C PRO A 240 -3.18 -29.43 11.03
N GLN A 241 -3.24 -30.71 10.63
CA GLN A 241 -2.20 -31.68 10.96
C GLN A 241 -0.85 -31.28 10.35
N ARG A 242 -0.83 -30.63 9.18
CA ARG A 242 0.41 -30.16 8.55
C ARG A 242 1.14 -29.12 9.39
N TRP A 243 0.39 -28.27 10.09
CA TRP A 243 0.98 -27.26 10.99
C TRP A 243 1.45 -27.88 12.30
N LEU A 244 0.69 -28.82 12.86
CA LEU A 244 1.08 -29.57 14.05
C LEU A 244 2.34 -30.42 13.81
N ASP A 245 2.43 -31.08 12.65
CA ASP A 245 3.61 -31.85 12.24
C ASP A 245 4.83 -30.94 12.07
N ARG A 246 4.64 -29.75 11.46
CA ARG A 246 5.69 -28.75 11.33
C ARG A 246 6.12 -28.22 12.71
N ALA A 247 5.18 -27.97 13.62
CA ALA A 247 5.48 -27.54 14.98
C ALA A 247 6.30 -28.59 15.72
N ALA A 248 5.89 -29.87 15.65
CA ALA A 248 6.60 -30.99 16.25
C ALA A 248 8.02 -31.16 15.66
N LEU A 249 8.16 -31.03 14.34
CA LEU A 249 9.45 -31.05 13.65
C LEU A 249 10.37 -29.94 14.16
N VAL A 250 9.89 -28.70 14.21
CA VAL A 250 10.71 -27.54 14.62
C VAL A 250 11.07 -27.60 16.10
N ARG A 251 10.16 -28.08 16.96
CA ARG A 251 10.47 -28.29 18.38
C ARG A 251 11.60 -29.29 18.61
N ARG A 252 11.63 -30.36 17.79
CA ARG A 252 12.59 -31.45 17.92
C ARG A 252 13.93 -31.12 17.26
N ASP A 253 13.89 -30.60 16.04
CA ASP A 253 15.06 -30.53 15.14
C ASP A 253 15.51 -29.09 14.86
N GLY A 254 14.80 -28.09 15.38
CA GLY A 254 15.05 -26.67 15.06
C GLY A 254 14.54 -26.27 13.67
N LEU A 255 14.98 -25.11 13.19
CA LEU A 255 14.44 -24.47 11.98
C LEU A 255 15.16 -24.84 10.68
N GLU A 256 16.33 -25.48 10.73
CA GLU A 256 17.21 -25.67 9.56
C GLU A 256 16.48 -26.31 8.36
N SER A 257 15.75 -27.41 8.58
CA SER A 257 15.03 -28.12 7.52
C SER A 257 13.93 -27.27 6.89
N VAL A 258 13.18 -26.55 7.73
CA VAL A 258 12.10 -25.67 7.32
C VAL A 258 12.64 -24.45 6.56
N ALA A 259 13.72 -23.85 7.06
CA ALA A 259 14.37 -22.70 6.46
C ALA A 259 14.97 -23.01 5.09
N LYS A 260 15.52 -24.22 4.90
CA LYS A 260 16.03 -24.67 3.61
C LYS A 260 14.96 -24.73 2.52
N SER A 261 13.73 -25.11 2.88
CA SER A 261 12.59 -25.23 1.95
C SER A 261 11.81 -23.94 1.73
N ALA A 262 12.01 -22.91 2.58
CA ALA A 262 11.24 -21.68 2.54
C ALA A 262 11.34 -20.86 1.24
N PRO A 263 12.53 -20.71 0.59
CA PRO A 263 12.66 -19.88 -0.61
C PRO A 263 11.70 -20.25 -1.74
N GLU A 264 11.51 -21.56 -1.98
CA GLU A 264 10.65 -22.08 -3.06
C GLU A 264 9.17 -21.72 -2.88
N ARG A 265 8.75 -21.48 -1.64
CA ARG A 265 7.41 -21.03 -1.30
C ARG A 265 7.31 -19.52 -1.21
N TRP A 266 8.38 -18.85 -0.80
CA TRP A 266 8.36 -17.40 -0.53
C TRP A 266 8.49 -16.54 -1.77
N PHE A 267 9.21 -17.02 -2.78
CA PHE A 267 9.59 -16.22 -3.94
C PHE A 267 9.40 -17.00 -5.25
N THR A 268 9.20 -16.29 -6.35
CA THR A 268 9.27 -16.88 -7.69
C THR A 268 10.72 -17.20 -8.09
N PRO A 269 10.93 -18.09 -9.09
CA PRO A 269 12.27 -18.38 -9.59
C PRO A 269 12.98 -17.11 -10.07
N GLY A 270 14.17 -16.84 -9.53
CA GLY A 270 15.00 -15.69 -9.90
C GLY A 270 15.00 -14.54 -8.90
N PHE A 271 14.16 -14.59 -7.86
CA PHE A 271 14.18 -13.65 -6.75
C PHE A 271 14.63 -14.31 -5.44
N THR A 272 15.32 -13.56 -4.57
CA THR A 272 15.67 -13.99 -3.21
C THR A 272 15.94 -12.79 -2.31
N SER A 273 15.80 -12.99 -1.00
CA SER A 273 16.19 -12.01 0.02
C SER A 273 17.06 -12.67 1.08
N ALA A 274 18.35 -12.35 1.09
CA ALA A 274 19.29 -12.89 2.07
C ALA A 274 18.87 -12.55 3.51
N ARG A 275 18.37 -11.32 3.72
CA ARG A 275 17.91 -10.84 5.03
C ARG A 275 16.73 -11.65 5.56
N LEU A 276 15.70 -11.87 4.75
CA LEU A 276 14.51 -12.61 5.20
C LEU A 276 14.81 -14.09 5.43
N LEU A 277 15.71 -14.68 4.64
CA LEU A 277 16.16 -16.06 4.87
C LEU A 277 17.00 -16.18 6.14
N ASP A 278 17.78 -15.17 6.49
CA ASP A 278 18.52 -15.10 7.76
C ASP A 278 17.58 -14.95 8.96
N ASP A 279 16.59 -14.05 8.87
CA ASP A 279 15.53 -13.91 9.87
C ASP A 279 14.81 -15.25 10.13
N HIS A 280 14.59 -16.04 9.08
CA HIS A 280 13.95 -17.35 9.23
C HIS A 280 14.80 -18.36 9.99
N ARG A 281 16.11 -18.38 9.73
CA ARG A 281 17.04 -19.30 10.40
C ARG A 281 17.27 -18.93 11.85
N THR A 282 17.18 -17.65 12.17
CA THR A 282 17.51 -17.09 13.49
C THR A 282 16.31 -16.91 14.41
N ALA A 283 15.08 -17.12 13.92
CA ALA A 283 13.89 -17.15 14.77
C ALA A 283 14.00 -18.23 15.87
N ASP A 284 13.34 -18.00 17.00
CA ASP A 284 13.29 -18.97 18.09
C ASP A 284 12.44 -20.19 17.69
N PRO A 285 12.97 -21.43 17.75
CA PRO A 285 12.23 -22.61 17.32
C PRO A 285 10.95 -22.87 18.13
N GLN A 286 10.93 -22.59 19.44
CA GLN A 286 9.77 -22.87 20.28
C GLN A 286 8.65 -21.88 20.00
N ALA A 287 8.97 -20.59 19.89
CA ALA A 287 8.02 -19.56 19.50
C ALA A 287 7.50 -19.76 18.06
N TYR A 288 8.37 -20.15 17.13
CA TYR A 288 7.98 -20.50 15.77
C TYR A 288 6.97 -21.66 15.75
N ALA A 289 7.23 -22.70 16.54
CA ALA A 289 6.33 -23.84 16.67
C ALA A 289 5.00 -23.45 17.33
N ALA A 290 5.01 -22.56 18.32
CA ALA A 290 3.77 -22.01 18.91
C ALA A 290 2.94 -21.21 17.89
N CYS A 291 3.58 -20.42 17.02
CA CYS A 291 2.90 -19.79 15.89
C CYS A 291 2.34 -20.83 14.89
N CYS A 292 2.98 -21.98 14.72
CA CYS A 292 2.42 -23.08 13.92
C CYS A 292 1.19 -23.70 14.59
N ASP A 293 1.18 -23.88 15.92
CA ASP A 293 -0.02 -24.33 16.64
C ASP A 293 -1.19 -23.36 16.40
N ALA A 294 -0.90 -22.05 16.49
CA ALA A 294 -1.89 -21.00 16.25
C ALA A 294 -2.49 -21.09 14.84
N LEU A 295 -1.67 -21.32 13.81
CA LEU A 295 -2.14 -21.51 12.44
C LEU A 295 -2.94 -22.81 12.26
N GLY A 296 -2.53 -23.89 12.94
CA GLY A 296 -3.23 -25.18 12.90
C GLY A 296 -4.64 -25.12 13.51
N ALA A 297 -4.81 -24.33 14.57
CA ALA A 297 -6.10 -24.14 15.24
C ALA A 297 -6.97 -23.03 14.63
N TYR A 298 -6.48 -22.28 13.64
CA TYR A 298 -7.15 -21.09 13.14
C TYR A 298 -8.19 -21.39 12.06
N ASP A 299 -9.42 -20.98 12.35
CA ASP A 299 -10.52 -20.90 11.38
C ASP A 299 -11.42 -19.69 11.73
N LEU A 300 -11.50 -18.74 10.81
CA LEU A 300 -12.31 -17.52 10.96
C LEU A 300 -13.47 -17.46 9.95
N ARG A 301 -13.71 -18.50 9.16
CA ARG A 301 -14.68 -18.47 8.04
C ARG A 301 -16.07 -18.01 8.46
N ASP A 302 -16.57 -18.54 9.58
CA ASP A 302 -17.91 -18.23 10.10
C ASP A 302 -18.07 -16.78 10.60
N GLN A 303 -16.97 -16.02 10.69
CA GLN A 303 -16.93 -14.67 11.24
C GLN A 303 -16.52 -13.63 10.19
N LEU A 304 -16.21 -14.02 8.96
CA LEU A 304 -15.78 -13.09 7.92
C LEU A 304 -16.83 -12.01 7.63
N ALA A 305 -18.11 -12.39 7.64
CA ALA A 305 -19.22 -11.46 7.41
C ALA A 305 -19.39 -10.39 8.51
N SER A 306 -18.76 -10.55 9.68
CA SER A 306 -18.79 -9.54 10.75
C SER A 306 -17.71 -8.47 10.59
N ILE A 307 -16.77 -8.63 9.65
CA ILE A 307 -15.73 -7.63 9.39
C ILE A 307 -16.36 -6.44 8.67
N THR A 308 -16.37 -5.29 9.33
CA THR A 308 -16.92 -4.03 8.79
C THR A 308 -15.86 -3.05 8.29
N ALA A 309 -14.59 -3.29 8.61
CA ALA A 309 -13.50 -2.43 8.14
C ALA A 309 -13.32 -2.60 6.61
N PRO A 310 -13.18 -1.52 5.84
CA PRO A 310 -12.82 -1.60 4.42
C PRO A 310 -11.55 -2.45 4.27
N THR A 311 -11.60 -3.48 3.43
CA THR A 311 -10.58 -4.52 3.37
C THR A 311 -9.92 -4.63 1.99
N LEU A 312 -8.63 -4.38 1.90
CA LEU A 312 -7.81 -4.70 0.74
C LEU A 312 -7.23 -6.11 0.87
N LEU A 313 -7.32 -6.89 -0.19
CA LEU A 313 -6.76 -8.23 -0.29
C LEU A 313 -5.72 -8.25 -1.41
N VAL A 314 -4.49 -8.67 -1.12
CA VAL A 314 -3.41 -8.73 -2.11
C VAL A 314 -2.82 -10.13 -2.18
N ALA A 315 -3.02 -10.83 -3.30
CA ALA A 315 -2.48 -12.17 -3.53
C ALA A 315 -1.28 -12.11 -4.48
N GLY A 316 -0.24 -12.88 -4.19
CA GLY A 316 0.72 -13.32 -5.21
C GLY A 316 0.10 -14.42 -6.07
N ARG A 317 0.11 -14.29 -7.39
CA ARG A 317 -0.51 -15.29 -8.29
C ARG A 317 0.22 -16.62 -8.27
N GLU A 318 1.49 -16.61 -7.93
CA GLU A 318 2.36 -17.78 -7.87
C GLU A 318 2.50 -18.35 -6.45
N ASP A 319 1.78 -17.81 -5.46
CA ASP A 319 1.82 -18.24 -4.06
C ASP A 319 1.30 -19.69 -3.88
N PRO A 320 2.14 -20.66 -3.48
CA PRO A 320 1.71 -22.02 -3.22
C PRO A 320 1.29 -22.25 -1.75
N ALA A 321 1.58 -21.31 -0.84
CA ALA A 321 1.25 -21.39 0.59
C ALA A 321 -0.20 -21.02 0.86
N THR A 322 -0.61 -19.89 0.29
CA THR A 322 -1.97 -19.34 0.36
C THR A 322 -2.38 -18.92 -1.05
N PRO A 323 -2.72 -19.90 -1.92
CA PRO A 323 -3.07 -19.62 -3.30
C PRO A 323 -4.18 -18.58 -3.43
N PRO A 324 -4.28 -17.83 -4.55
CA PRO A 324 -5.25 -16.75 -4.72
C PRO A 324 -6.70 -17.10 -4.36
N ALA A 325 -7.09 -18.37 -4.47
CA ALA A 325 -8.40 -18.86 -4.05
C ALA A 325 -8.73 -18.54 -2.57
N HIS A 326 -7.73 -18.51 -1.68
CA HIS A 326 -7.90 -18.17 -0.27
C HIS A 326 -8.34 -16.71 -0.09
N LEU A 327 -7.74 -15.77 -0.81
CA LEU A 327 -8.18 -14.36 -0.75
C LEU A 327 -9.47 -14.12 -1.54
N ARG A 328 -9.78 -14.94 -2.56
CA ARG A 328 -11.12 -14.90 -3.19
C ARG A 328 -12.22 -15.31 -2.22
N GLU A 329 -11.99 -16.35 -1.42
CA GLU A 329 -12.92 -16.74 -0.34
C GLU A 329 -13.16 -15.60 0.65
N LEU A 330 -12.11 -14.86 1.02
CA LEU A 330 -12.26 -13.64 1.84
C LEU A 330 -13.05 -12.55 1.12
N ALA A 331 -12.77 -12.31 -0.16
CA ALA A 331 -13.44 -11.28 -0.95
C ALA A 331 -14.94 -11.56 -1.11
N ASP A 332 -15.32 -12.83 -1.27
CA ASP A 332 -16.70 -13.26 -1.39
C ASP A 332 -17.48 -13.13 -0.07
N ALA A 333 -16.79 -13.18 1.07
CA ALA A 333 -17.41 -13.18 2.40
C ALA A 333 -17.40 -11.81 3.10
N ILE A 334 -16.43 -10.94 2.82
CA ILE A 334 -16.30 -9.61 3.43
C ILE A 334 -17.00 -8.57 2.56
N GLY A 335 -17.98 -7.87 3.15
CA GLY A 335 -18.90 -6.99 2.41
C GLY A 335 -18.25 -5.79 1.71
N ASP A 336 -17.25 -5.15 2.33
CA ASP A 336 -16.46 -4.06 1.73
C ASP A 336 -15.02 -4.54 1.52
N SER A 337 -14.78 -5.20 0.39
CA SER A 337 -13.47 -5.73 0.05
C SER A 337 -13.06 -5.48 -1.40
N THR A 338 -11.75 -5.34 -1.62
CA THR A 338 -11.14 -5.26 -2.95
C THR A 338 -10.00 -6.26 -3.05
N LEU A 339 -10.01 -7.08 -4.10
CA LEU A 339 -8.95 -8.06 -4.37
C LEU A 339 -8.03 -7.60 -5.51
N VAL A 340 -6.72 -7.65 -5.24
CA VAL A 340 -5.64 -7.45 -6.21
C VAL A 340 -4.80 -8.71 -6.30
N GLU A 341 -4.69 -9.27 -7.50
CA GLU A 341 -3.82 -10.43 -7.77
C GLU A 341 -2.60 -9.99 -8.57
N LEU A 342 -1.41 -10.12 -7.97
CA LEU A 342 -0.15 -9.66 -8.53
C LEU A 342 0.52 -10.78 -9.35
N PRO A 343 0.70 -10.61 -10.68
CA PRO A 343 1.46 -11.56 -11.48
C PRO A 343 2.96 -11.46 -11.20
N GLY A 344 3.65 -12.59 -11.21
CA GLY A 344 5.09 -12.65 -10.97
C GLY A 344 5.47 -12.42 -9.50
N ALA A 345 4.56 -12.70 -8.57
CA ALA A 345 4.79 -12.58 -7.14
C ALA A 345 4.27 -13.82 -6.42
N SER A 346 5.09 -14.33 -5.50
CA SER A 346 4.76 -15.47 -4.64
C SER A 346 4.32 -15.01 -3.25
N HIS A 347 4.52 -15.84 -2.22
CA HIS A 347 3.97 -15.62 -0.88
C HIS A 347 4.45 -14.34 -0.20
N LEU A 348 5.71 -13.93 -0.37
CA LEU A 348 6.23 -12.68 0.19
C LEU A 348 6.17 -11.53 -0.82
N ALA A 349 4.98 -11.32 -1.41
CA ALA A 349 4.74 -10.35 -2.48
C ALA A 349 5.21 -8.93 -2.15
N VAL A 350 5.12 -8.51 -0.89
CA VAL A 350 5.60 -7.18 -0.44
C VAL A 350 7.11 -6.99 -0.57
N ALA A 351 7.90 -8.07 -0.46
CA ALA A 351 9.33 -8.02 -0.67
C ALA A 351 9.71 -8.23 -2.15
N GLU A 352 8.99 -9.10 -2.86
CA GLU A 352 9.28 -9.46 -4.25
C GLU A 352 8.80 -8.41 -5.27
N ALA A 353 7.63 -7.80 -5.01
CA ALA A 353 6.98 -6.80 -5.86
C ALA A 353 6.56 -5.56 -5.04
N PRO A 354 7.51 -4.82 -4.44
CA PRO A 354 7.20 -3.73 -3.51
C PRO A 354 6.41 -2.59 -4.16
N LEU A 355 6.67 -2.24 -5.42
CA LEU A 355 6.00 -1.12 -6.08
C LEU A 355 4.50 -1.38 -6.35
N PRO A 356 4.08 -2.51 -6.96
CA PRO A 356 2.65 -2.84 -7.08
C PRO A 356 1.94 -2.97 -5.74
N VAL A 357 2.61 -3.52 -4.72
CA VAL A 357 2.05 -3.61 -3.36
C VAL A 357 1.88 -2.23 -2.76
N LEU A 358 2.87 -1.35 -2.86
CA LEU A 358 2.79 0.03 -2.39
C LEU A 358 1.61 0.78 -3.00
N ALA A 359 1.44 0.68 -4.33
CA ALA A 359 0.35 1.34 -5.05
C ALA A 359 -1.02 0.87 -4.53
N ALA A 360 -1.19 -0.43 -4.30
CA ALA A 360 -2.41 -0.98 -3.72
C ALA A 360 -2.64 -0.47 -2.29
N LEU A 361 -1.60 -0.47 -1.44
CA LEU A 361 -1.70 -0.02 -0.05
C LEU A 361 -2.00 1.48 0.07
N ARG A 362 -1.36 2.33 -0.74
CA ARG A 362 -1.66 3.78 -0.79
C ARG A 362 -3.09 4.03 -1.22
N GLY A 363 -3.54 3.41 -2.31
CA GLY A 363 -4.92 3.53 -2.77
C GLY A 363 -5.97 3.09 -1.74
N HIS A 364 -5.60 2.20 -0.82
CA HIS A 364 -6.47 1.75 0.26
C HIS A 364 -6.42 2.65 1.50
N PHE A 365 -5.22 2.92 2.02
CA PHE A 365 -5.04 3.59 3.31
C PHE A 365 -5.16 5.11 3.23
N ASP A 366 -4.67 5.72 2.16
CA ASP A 366 -4.85 7.16 1.92
C ASP A 366 -6.32 7.50 1.54
N GLY A 367 -7.14 6.46 1.37
CA GLY A 367 -8.56 6.52 1.05
C GLY A 367 -8.82 6.69 -0.46
N PRO A 368 -9.99 6.25 -0.95
CA PRO A 368 -10.40 6.57 -2.30
C PRO A 368 -10.74 8.06 -2.32
N ALA A 369 -10.11 8.79 -3.24
CA ALA A 369 -10.61 10.08 -3.69
C ALA A 369 -10.58 11.27 -2.72
N ASP A 370 -10.31 11.24 -1.41
CA ASP A 370 -10.39 12.50 -0.64
C ASP A 370 -9.24 13.47 -0.92
N SER A 371 -7.99 13.00 -1.00
CA SER A 371 -6.87 13.83 -1.46
C SER A 371 -7.01 14.15 -2.95
N GLY A 372 -7.32 13.16 -3.78
CA GLY A 372 -7.49 13.33 -5.22
C GLY A 372 -8.67 14.23 -5.57
N MET A 373 -9.80 14.14 -4.88
CA MET A 373 -10.96 15.00 -5.06
C MET A 373 -10.69 16.40 -4.54
N THR A 374 -10.00 16.53 -3.40
CA THR A 374 -9.55 17.84 -2.89
C THR A 374 -8.67 18.52 -3.93
N VAL A 375 -7.63 17.82 -4.41
CA VAL A 375 -6.73 18.32 -5.45
C VAL A 375 -7.45 18.58 -6.77
N ARG A 376 -8.35 17.69 -7.19
CA ARG A 376 -9.18 17.86 -8.40
C ARG A 376 -10.03 19.13 -8.28
N ARG A 377 -10.58 19.41 -7.11
CA ARG A 377 -11.37 20.63 -6.82
C ARG A 377 -10.48 21.86 -6.77
N GLU A 378 -9.32 21.79 -6.13
CA GLU A 378 -8.32 22.87 -6.12
C GLU A 378 -7.82 23.21 -7.53
N VAL A 379 -7.65 22.22 -8.40
CA VAL A 379 -7.13 22.44 -9.76
C VAL A 379 -8.25 22.82 -10.74
N LEU A 380 -9.35 22.05 -10.79
CA LEU A 380 -10.42 22.25 -11.78
C LEU A 380 -11.55 23.17 -11.32
N GLY A 381 -11.70 23.36 -10.00
CA GLY A 381 -12.75 24.14 -9.37
C GLY A 381 -14.01 23.33 -9.05
N ASP A 382 -14.63 23.62 -7.91
CA ASP A 382 -15.80 22.90 -7.39
C ASP A 382 -16.94 22.77 -8.39
N ALA A 383 -17.36 23.88 -9.01
CA ALA A 383 -18.46 23.88 -9.95
C ALA A 383 -18.24 22.95 -11.16
N HIS A 384 -16.98 22.75 -11.59
CA HIS A 384 -16.69 21.78 -12.65
C HIS A 384 -16.82 20.35 -12.12
N VAL A 385 -16.23 20.08 -10.96
CA VAL A 385 -16.23 18.76 -10.33
C VAL A 385 -17.65 18.32 -9.99
N ASP A 386 -18.47 19.20 -9.43
CA ASP A 386 -19.87 18.89 -9.07
C ASP A 386 -20.69 18.55 -10.32
N ARG A 387 -20.54 19.31 -11.41
CA ARG A 387 -21.19 18.98 -12.70
C ARG A 387 -20.71 17.66 -13.29
N ALA A 388 -19.46 17.26 -13.04
CA ALA A 388 -18.94 15.98 -13.51
C ALA A 388 -19.50 14.82 -12.67
N GLN A 389 -19.58 14.98 -11.35
CA GLN A 389 -20.18 14.00 -10.43
C GLN A 389 -21.68 13.82 -10.69
N GLN A 390 -22.43 14.90 -10.90
CA GLN A 390 -23.87 14.82 -11.22
C GLN A 390 -24.16 14.10 -12.54
N ARG A 391 -23.22 14.11 -13.49
CA ARG A 391 -23.31 13.40 -14.77
C ARG A 391 -22.73 11.98 -14.71
N GLN A 392 -22.22 11.56 -13.55
CA GLN A 392 -21.71 10.20 -13.36
C GLN A 392 -22.87 9.21 -13.49
N THR A 393 -22.63 8.16 -14.26
CA THR A 393 -23.56 7.03 -14.41
C THR A 393 -22.86 5.77 -13.90
N ALA A 394 -23.61 4.69 -13.66
CA ALA A 394 -23.02 3.40 -13.30
C ALA A 394 -21.94 2.94 -14.31
N PHE A 395 -22.13 3.26 -15.60
CA PHE A 395 -21.16 2.95 -16.65
C PHE A 395 -19.85 3.76 -16.52
N THR A 396 -19.94 5.05 -16.21
CA THR A 396 -18.76 5.93 -16.09
C THR A 396 -18.14 5.94 -14.70
N ALA A 397 -18.79 5.32 -13.70
CA ALA A 397 -18.39 5.41 -12.30
C ALA A 397 -16.96 4.94 -12.07
N ARG A 398 -16.61 3.75 -12.58
CA ARG A 398 -15.27 3.17 -12.44
C ARG A 398 -14.18 4.00 -13.13
N PHE A 399 -14.51 4.67 -14.24
CA PHE A 399 -13.56 5.54 -14.93
C PHE A 399 -13.33 6.86 -14.19
N GLN A 400 -14.40 7.45 -13.63
CA GLN A 400 -14.28 8.64 -12.79
C GLN A 400 -13.50 8.37 -11.51
N ASP A 401 -13.71 7.21 -10.89
CA ASP A 401 -12.89 6.74 -9.76
C ASP A 401 -11.42 6.58 -10.16
N PHE A 402 -11.13 5.89 -11.26
CA PHE A 402 -9.78 5.72 -11.79
C PHE A 402 -9.06 7.06 -12.00
N ILE A 403 -9.68 8.02 -12.71
CA ILE A 403 -9.07 9.34 -12.93
C ILE A 403 -8.86 10.06 -11.59
N THR A 404 -9.83 10.01 -10.68
CA THR A 404 -9.75 10.65 -9.37
C THR A 404 -8.57 10.13 -8.55
N ARG A 405 -8.36 8.81 -8.53
CA ARG A 405 -7.26 8.20 -7.78
C ARG A 405 -5.90 8.47 -8.43
N TYR A 406 -5.75 8.19 -9.73
CA TYR A 406 -4.43 8.23 -10.36
C TYR A 406 -4.03 9.63 -10.81
N ALA A 407 -4.88 10.33 -11.58
CA ALA A 407 -4.51 11.66 -12.04
C ALA A 407 -4.40 12.59 -10.84
N TRP A 408 -5.43 12.64 -9.99
CA TRP A 408 -5.50 13.64 -8.95
C TRP A 408 -4.92 13.21 -7.61
N GLY A 409 -5.00 11.93 -7.27
CA GLY A 409 -4.51 11.38 -6.00
C GLY A 409 -3.06 10.89 -6.04
N GLU A 410 -2.45 10.74 -7.21
CA GLU A 410 -1.03 10.37 -7.36
C GLU A 410 -0.23 11.43 -8.14
N ILE A 411 -0.60 11.69 -9.40
CA ILE A 411 0.25 12.52 -10.28
C ILE A 411 0.21 14.00 -9.89
N TRP A 412 -0.97 14.54 -9.60
CA TRP A 412 -1.11 15.95 -9.24
C TRP A 412 -0.86 16.19 -7.74
N THR A 413 -0.79 15.16 -6.89
CA THR A 413 -0.43 15.29 -5.46
C THR A 413 1.07 15.19 -5.23
N ASP A 414 1.83 14.59 -6.15
CA ASP A 414 3.29 14.57 -6.13
C ASP A 414 3.85 16.00 -6.16
N ASP A 415 4.73 16.32 -5.20
CA ASP A 415 5.32 17.65 -5.02
C ASP A 415 6.68 17.82 -5.73
N THR A 416 7.14 16.81 -6.45
CA THR A 416 8.34 16.86 -7.30
C THR A 416 8.21 17.94 -8.37
N LEU A 417 7.00 18.19 -8.87
CA LEU A 417 6.65 19.33 -9.70
C LEU A 417 5.63 20.21 -8.97
N SER A 418 5.83 21.52 -9.02
CA SER A 418 4.83 22.46 -8.54
C SER A 418 3.54 22.40 -9.37
N ARG A 419 2.43 22.85 -8.78
CA ARG A 419 1.13 23.02 -9.47
C ARG A 419 1.25 23.78 -10.78
N ARG A 420 2.14 24.78 -10.82
CA ARG A 420 2.43 25.59 -12.01
C ARG A 420 3.08 24.73 -13.09
N GLU A 421 4.10 23.95 -12.73
CA GLU A 421 4.82 23.07 -13.66
C GLU A 421 3.91 21.98 -14.22
N HIS A 422 3.07 21.34 -13.38
CA HIS A 422 2.06 20.41 -13.85
C HIS A 422 1.11 21.04 -14.87
N SER A 423 0.67 22.29 -14.64
CA SER A 423 -0.16 23.02 -15.60
C SER A 423 0.56 23.28 -16.92
N ILE A 424 1.84 23.67 -16.90
CA ILE A 424 2.65 23.88 -18.12
C ILE A 424 2.74 22.59 -18.95
N VAL A 425 3.07 21.48 -18.30
CA VAL A 425 3.20 20.16 -18.96
C VAL A 425 1.84 19.72 -19.52
N THR A 426 0.77 19.89 -18.73
CA THR A 426 -0.58 19.49 -19.14
C THR A 426 -1.07 20.29 -20.35
N LEU A 427 -0.90 21.62 -20.35
CA LEU A 427 -1.24 22.45 -21.52
C LEU A 427 -0.49 21.99 -22.76
N THR A 428 0.82 21.75 -22.64
CA THR A 428 1.67 21.27 -23.74
C THR A 428 1.16 19.92 -24.28
N ALA A 429 0.83 18.97 -23.39
CA ALA A 429 0.34 17.66 -23.78
C ALA A 429 -1.03 17.71 -24.48
N LEU A 430 -1.95 18.55 -23.99
CA LEU A 430 -3.28 18.71 -24.60
C LEU A 430 -3.18 19.35 -26.00
N VAL A 431 -2.29 20.32 -26.18
CA VAL A 431 -2.01 20.90 -27.51
C VAL A 431 -1.39 19.86 -28.44
N ALA A 432 -0.41 19.08 -27.96
CA ALA A 432 0.22 18.02 -28.73
C ALA A 432 -0.76 16.92 -29.17
N GLY A 433 -1.72 16.57 -28.32
CA GLY A 433 -2.77 15.58 -28.62
C GLY A 433 -3.96 16.13 -29.40
N GLY A 434 -4.06 17.45 -29.61
CA GLY A 434 -5.20 18.09 -30.25
C GLY A 434 -6.49 18.07 -29.41
N HIS A 435 -6.37 17.93 -28.08
CA HIS A 435 -7.49 17.80 -27.15
C HIS A 435 -8.05 19.17 -26.74
N LEU A 436 -8.55 19.94 -27.72
CA LEU A 436 -8.95 21.34 -27.54
C LEU A 436 -10.13 21.54 -26.60
N ASP A 437 -11.06 20.58 -26.52
CA ASP A 437 -12.21 20.65 -25.61
C ASP A 437 -11.77 20.59 -24.14
N GLU A 438 -10.73 19.82 -23.84
CA GLU A 438 -10.15 19.69 -22.51
C GLU A 438 -9.10 20.78 -22.22
N LEU A 439 -8.46 21.33 -23.26
CA LEU A 439 -7.56 22.48 -23.14
C LEU A 439 -8.25 23.67 -22.46
N ALA A 440 -9.50 23.96 -22.82
CA ALA A 440 -10.24 25.09 -22.26
C ALA A 440 -10.35 25.04 -20.73
N MET A 441 -10.62 23.87 -20.16
CA MET A 441 -10.69 23.73 -18.69
C MET A 441 -9.30 23.81 -18.05
N HIS A 442 -8.25 23.32 -18.71
CA HIS A 442 -6.89 23.38 -18.19
C HIS A 442 -6.24 24.77 -18.30
N VAL A 443 -6.68 25.64 -19.21
CA VAL A 443 -6.31 27.07 -19.20
C VAL A 443 -6.84 27.75 -17.93
N ARG A 444 -8.10 27.50 -17.53
CA ARG A 444 -8.64 28.01 -16.25
C ARG A 444 -7.90 27.44 -15.05
N ALA A 445 -7.61 26.13 -15.08
CA ALA A 445 -6.84 25.48 -14.04
C ALA A 445 -5.42 26.07 -13.90
N ALA A 446 -4.76 26.36 -15.02
CA ALA A 446 -3.44 27.01 -15.02
C ALA A 446 -3.47 28.39 -14.38
N ARG A 447 -4.49 29.21 -14.66
CA ARG A 447 -4.69 30.50 -13.97
C ARG A 447 -4.85 30.33 -12.47
N ARG A 448 -5.66 29.35 -12.03
CA ARG A 448 -5.87 29.04 -10.61
C ARG A 448 -4.60 28.56 -9.91
N ASN A 449 -3.78 27.77 -10.61
CA ASN A 449 -2.46 27.34 -10.15
C ASN A 449 -1.40 28.45 -10.20
N GLY A 450 -1.77 29.65 -10.64
CA GLY A 450 -0.96 30.87 -10.53
C GLY A 450 -0.35 31.35 -11.84
N LEU A 451 -0.50 30.66 -12.98
CA LEU A 451 0.05 31.14 -14.25
C LEU A 451 -0.63 32.45 -14.68
N THR A 452 0.15 33.37 -15.24
CA THR A 452 -0.38 34.58 -15.88
C THR A 452 -0.81 34.31 -17.33
N PRO A 453 -1.62 35.19 -17.96
CA PRO A 453 -1.90 35.12 -19.39
C PRO A 453 -0.64 35.05 -20.25
N ASP A 454 0.37 35.85 -19.91
CA ASP A 454 1.63 35.93 -20.65
C ASP A 454 2.42 34.62 -20.56
N GLU A 455 2.43 33.99 -19.38
CA GLU A 455 3.06 32.69 -19.18
C GLU A 455 2.34 31.58 -19.95
N ILE A 456 1.00 31.59 -19.96
CA ILE A 456 0.23 30.65 -20.79
C ILE A 456 0.55 30.90 -22.28
N GLY A 457 0.61 32.16 -22.71
CA GLY A 457 1.02 32.54 -24.07
C GLY A 457 2.41 32.03 -24.42
N ALA A 458 3.37 32.11 -23.50
CA ALA A 458 4.72 31.59 -23.69
C ALA A 458 4.74 30.06 -23.88
N VAL A 459 3.92 29.31 -23.14
CA VAL A 459 3.77 27.85 -23.33
C VAL A 459 3.20 27.53 -24.72
N LEU A 460 2.20 28.29 -25.17
CA LEU A 460 1.60 28.09 -26.50
C LEU A 460 2.56 28.47 -27.64
N LEU A 461 3.38 29.51 -27.46
CA LEU A 461 4.46 29.84 -28.40
C LEU A 461 5.50 28.73 -28.47
N GLN A 462 5.87 28.13 -27.35
CA GLN A 462 6.76 26.96 -27.32
C GLN A 462 6.14 25.79 -28.12
N CYS A 463 4.83 25.56 -27.98
CA CYS A 463 4.11 24.55 -28.75
C CYS A 463 4.14 24.84 -30.27
N ALA A 464 4.13 26.10 -30.70
CA ALA A 464 4.19 26.44 -32.12
C ALA A 464 5.47 25.90 -32.80
N VAL A 465 6.57 25.84 -32.06
CA VAL A 465 7.87 25.34 -32.55
C VAL A 465 7.90 23.81 -32.61
N TYR A 466 7.45 23.13 -31.54
CA TYR A 466 7.66 21.68 -31.38
C TYR A 466 6.45 20.81 -31.73
N VAL A 467 5.24 21.36 -31.64
CA VAL A 467 3.99 20.69 -32.01
C VAL A 467 3.52 21.16 -33.39
N GLY A 468 3.69 22.46 -33.66
CA GLY A 468 3.41 23.08 -34.95
C GLY A 468 2.46 24.27 -34.86
N VAL A 469 2.66 25.23 -35.76
CA VAL A 469 1.90 26.49 -35.79
C VAL A 469 0.39 26.30 -35.88
N PRO A 470 -0.18 25.37 -36.68
CA PRO A 470 -1.64 25.19 -36.73
C PRO A 470 -2.25 24.70 -35.39
N ALA A 471 -1.55 23.82 -34.67
CA ALA A 471 -1.99 23.34 -33.36
C ALA A 471 -1.93 24.48 -32.33
N ALA A 472 -0.84 25.25 -32.33
CA ALA A 472 -0.70 26.42 -31.48
C ALA A 472 -1.74 27.50 -31.80
N ASN A 473 -2.05 27.77 -33.07
CA ASN A 473 -3.07 28.74 -33.47
C ASN A 473 -4.45 28.36 -32.91
N SER A 474 -4.81 27.08 -33.01
CA SER A 474 -6.06 26.56 -32.44
C SER A 474 -6.07 26.69 -30.91
N ALA A 475 -4.93 26.40 -30.27
CA ALA A 475 -4.77 26.54 -28.82
C ALA A 475 -4.88 28.00 -28.36
N PHE A 476 -4.31 28.94 -29.10
CA PHE A 476 -4.42 30.38 -28.84
C PHE A 476 -5.87 30.85 -28.91
N ALA A 477 -6.63 30.41 -29.92
CA ALA A 477 -8.05 30.73 -30.01
C ALA A 477 -8.85 30.22 -28.81
N VAL A 478 -8.54 29.00 -28.32
CA VAL A 478 -9.17 28.46 -27.11
C VAL A 478 -8.77 29.25 -25.87
N ALA A 479 -7.48 29.54 -25.70
CA ALA A 479 -6.96 30.26 -24.54
C ALA A 479 -7.51 31.68 -24.47
N GLN A 480 -7.52 32.41 -25.59
CA GLN A 480 -8.06 33.78 -25.65
C GLN A 480 -9.52 33.82 -25.19
N ARG A 481 -10.37 32.97 -25.77
CA ARG A 481 -11.78 32.87 -25.37
C ARG A 481 -11.94 32.62 -23.87
N VAL A 482 -11.16 31.69 -23.31
CA VAL A 482 -11.23 31.36 -21.88
C VAL A 482 -10.72 32.50 -20.99
N LEU A 483 -9.72 33.25 -21.44
CA LEU A 483 -9.16 34.38 -20.71
C LEU A 483 -10.06 35.62 -20.79
N ASP A 484 -10.85 35.77 -21.85
CA ASP A 484 -11.86 36.84 -21.99
C ASP A 484 -13.13 36.58 -21.16
N GLU A 485 -13.43 35.31 -20.86
CA GLU A 485 -14.55 34.88 -20.00
C GLU A 485 -14.29 35.10 -18.50
N GLY A 486 -13.03 35.35 -18.11
CA GLY A 486 -12.52 35.22 -16.74
C GLY A 486 -12.14 36.51 -16.05
#